data_AF-A0A6I3X6G1-F1
#
_entry.id   AF-A0A6I3X6G1-F1
#
_cell.length_a   1.000
_cell.length_b   1.000
_cell.length_c   1.000
_cell.angle_alpha   90.00
_cell.angle_beta   90.00
_cell.angle_gamma   90.00
#
_symmetry.space_group_name_H-M   'P 1'
#
loop_
_entity.id
_entity.type
_entity.pdbx_description
1 polymer ?
#
loop_
_entity_poly.entity_id
_entity_poly.type
_entity_poly.pdbx_seq_one_letter_code
_entity_poly.pdbx_strand_id
1 'polypeptide(L)'
;MKPNDVLTQLRYEWSAIGFDAASRAVWRDIQQRNQLDFVEADSLGTLLKRLEPRGGLTVEERSMVIQVLLQEAAHPVVHRALLQTLLPGLVSTCRQLQFGRGIIHRPSDVVNEAITMLSEILDEWAGQSRPYAAPDILSALRGRLRRWLLREKDHSRRTIGETTLATVEAESSHLLIRLTKLLEQPEHQDLAEMVYARVFQGVPLAELAKERHVAPITLQRSLQQFTTKHLL
;
A
#
# COMPACT_ATOMS: atom_id res chain seq x y z
N MET A 1 17.93 -15.33 -5.08
CA MET A 1 17.75 -14.70 -3.76
C MET A 1 16.29 -14.85 -3.37
N LYS A 2 15.98 -15.52 -2.24
CA LYS A 2 14.61 -15.48 -1.69
C LYS A 2 14.29 -14.03 -1.29
N PRO A 3 13.05 -13.55 -1.47
CA PRO A 3 12.69 -12.23 -0.97
C PRO A 3 12.91 -12.25 0.54
N ASN A 4 13.78 -11.36 1.04
CA ASN A 4 13.98 -11.16 2.47
C ASN A 4 12.65 -10.73 3.06
N ASP A 5 11.95 -11.68 3.68
CA ASP A 5 10.79 -11.39 4.50
C ASP A 5 11.28 -10.63 5.74
N VAL A 6 11.01 -9.33 5.79
CA VAL A 6 11.45 -8.45 6.87
C VAL A 6 11.04 -9.02 8.22
N LEU A 7 9.87 -9.65 8.36
CA LEU A 7 9.47 -10.32 9.60
C LEU A 7 10.45 -11.41 10.04
N THR A 8 10.93 -12.21 9.09
CA THR A 8 11.91 -13.26 9.35
C THR A 8 13.24 -12.65 9.79
N GLN A 9 13.68 -11.56 9.15
CA GLN A 9 14.89 -10.84 9.55
C GLN A 9 14.76 -10.26 10.97
N LEU A 10 13.65 -9.58 11.28
CA LEU A 10 13.43 -8.98 12.60
C LEU A 10 13.43 -10.04 13.71
N ARG A 11 12.84 -11.21 13.45
CA ARG A 11 12.82 -12.34 14.40
C ARG A 11 14.21 -12.96 14.56
N TYR A 12 14.96 -13.06 13.47
CA TYR A 12 16.33 -13.58 13.51
C TYR A 12 17.24 -12.66 14.33
N GLU A 13 17.24 -11.36 14.05
CA GLU A 13 18.01 -10.35 14.81
C GLU A 13 17.62 -10.34 16.29
N TRP A 14 16.33 -10.50 16.58
CA TRP A 14 15.84 -10.59 17.96
C TRP A 14 16.43 -11.77 18.74
N SER A 15 16.71 -12.89 18.09
CA SER A 15 17.33 -14.04 18.77
C SER A 15 18.73 -13.73 19.33
N ALA A 16 19.45 -12.77 18.76
CA ALA A 16 20.73 -12.30 19.30
C ALA A 16 20.53 -11.24 20.38
N ILE A 17 19.72 -10.22 20.10
CA ILE A 17 19.52 -9.06 20.99
C ILE A 17 18.75 -9.46 22.26
N GLY A 18 17.70 -10.26 22.12
CA GLY A 18 16.80 -10.61 23.22
C GLY A 18 17.48 -11.39 24.34
N PHE A 19 18.61 -12.05 24.10
CA PHE A 19 19.30 -12.91 25.07
C PHE A 19 20.69 -12.41 25.51
N ASP A 20 21.11 -11.26 24.99
CA ASP A 20 22.41 -10.67 25.31
C ASP A 20 22.47 -10.14 26.77
N ALA A 21 23.66 -9.69 27.18
CA ALA A 21 23.87 -9.17 28.53
C ALA A 21 23.09 -7.88 28.82
N ALA A 22 22.90 -7.03 27.80
CA ALA A 22 22.20 -5.76 27.93
C ALA A 22 20.70 -6.00 28.18
N SER A 23 20.07 -6.90 27.42
CA SER A 23 18.70 -7.35 27.59
C SER A 23 18.43 -7.90 29.00
N ARG A 24 19.35 -8.72 29.53
CA ARG A 24 19.25 -9.25 30.91
C ARG A 24 19.34 -8.14 31.95
N ALA A 25 20.29 -7.23 31.80
CA ALA A 25 20.49 -6.12 32.74
C ALA A 25 19.27 -5.19 32.77
N VAL A 26 18.81 -4.79 31.58
CA VAL A 26 17.64 -3.91 31.41
C VAL A 26 16.37 -4.57 31.95
N TRP A 27 16.11 -5.83 31.61
CA TRP A 27 14.94 -6.52 32.12
C TRP A 27 14.95 -6.65 33.64
N ARG A 28 16.10 -7.01 34.23
CA ARG A 28 16.23 -7.14 35.69
C ARG A 28 15.94 -5.81 36.41
N ASP A 29 16.46 -4.71 35.88
CA ASP A 29 16.18 -3.37 36.42
C ASP A 29 14.68 -3.02 36.34
N ILE A 30 14.07 -3.20 35.16
CA ILE A 30 12.64 -2.94 34.94
C ILE A 30 11.79 -3.82 35.87
N GLN A 31 12.11 -5.11 35.95
CA GLN A 31 11.39 -6.07 36.79
C GLN A 31 11.41 -5.65 38.26
N GLN A 32 12.58 -5.30 38.78
CA GLN A 32 12.75 -4.88 40.17
C GLN A 32 12.04 -3.55 40.46
N ARG A 33 12.21 -2.54 39.60
CA ARG A 33 11.58 -1.21 39.80
C ARG A 33 10.06 -1.27 39.76
N ASN A 34 9.50 -2.17 38.96
CA ASN A 34 8.05 -2.29 38.74
C ASN A 34 7.41 -3.47 39.49
N GLN A 35 8.15 -4.15 40.38
CA GLN A 35 7.66 -5.27 41.21
C GLN A 35 7.03 -6.41 40.38
N LEU A 36 7.64 -6.75 39.25
CA LEU A 36 7.16 -7.78 38.32
C LEU A 36 7.71 -9.18 38.66
N ASP A 37 7.80 -9.52 39.95
CA ASP A 37 8.42 -10.78 40.42
C ASP A 37 7.65 -12.03 39.97
N PHE A 38 6.37 -11.89 39.64
CA PHE A 38 5.55 -12.96 39.07
C PHE A 38 5.97 -13.35 37.65
N VAL A 39 6.77 -12.52 36.97
CA VAL A 39 7.26 -12.80 35.61
C VAL A 39 8.60 -13.55 35.68
N GLU A 40 8.53 -14.88 35.60
CA GLU A 40 9.71 -15.74 35.53
C GLU A 40 10.43 -15.59 34.16
N ALA A 41 11.24 -14.55 34.02
CA ALA A 41 12.07 -14.28 32.86
C ALA A 41 13.40 -13.66 33.27
N ASP A 42 14.49 -14.11 32.65
CA ASP A 42 15.86 -13.64 32.92
C ASP A 42 16.36 -12.57 31.93
N SER A 43 15.62 -12.38 30.84
CA SER A 43 15.95 -11.53 29.70
C SER A 43 14.67 -11.10 28.97
N LEU A 44 14.74 -10.05 28.14
CA LEU A 44 13.61 -9.65 27.29
C LEU A 44 13.23 -10.75 26.28
N GLY A 45 14.19 -11.58 25.86
CA GLY A 45 13.95 -12.74 25.00
C GLY A 45 13.09 -13.81 25.68
N THR A 46 13.39 -14.14 26.93
CA THR A 46 12.56 -15.05 27.75
C THR A 46 11.22 -14.42 28.11
N LEU A 47 11.19 -13.11 28.39
CA LEU A 47 9.97 -12.35 28.64
C LEU A 47 8.98 -12.49 27.47
N LEU A 48 9.47 -12.37 26.23
CA LEU A 48 8.63 -12.51 25.06
C LEU A 48 7.89 -13.86 25.02
N LYS A 49 8.57 -14.94 25.40
CA LYS A 49 7.94 -16.28 25.50
C LYS A 49 6.85 -16.31 26.57
N ARG A 50 7.05 -15.61 27.70
CA ARG A 50 6.02 -15.48 28.76
C ARG A 50 4.82 -14.64 28.31
N LEU A 51 5.06 -13.66 27.43
CA LEU A 51 4.03 -12.80 26.83
C LEU A 51 3.25 -13.45 25.68
N GLU A 52 3.60 -14.66 25.26
CA GLU A 52 2.79 -15.44 24.29
C GLU A 52 1.53 -16.01 24.95
N PRO A 53 0.44 -16.30 24.20
CA PRO A 53 -0.82 -16.78 24.78
C PRO A 53 -0.67 -18.01 25.69
N ARG A 54 0.34 -18.86 25.45
CA ARG A 54 0.64 -20.06 26.25
C ARG A 54 1.82 -19.86 27.23
N GLY A 55 2.27 -18.62 27.42
CA GLY A 55 3.44 -18.28 28.21
C GLY A 55 3.24 -18.29 29.74
N GLY A 56 2.03 -18.57 30.21
CA GLY A 56 1.71 -18.73 31.64
C GLY A 56 1.19 -17.48 32.35
N LEU A 57 1.28 -16.30 31.72
CA LEU A 57 0.72 -15.06 32.28
C LEU A 57 -0.79 -14.94 32.02
N THR A 58 -1.51 -14.42 33.01
CA THR A 58 -2.91 -14.01 32.87
C THR A 58 -3.05 -12.83 31.88
N VAL A 59 -4.29 -12.48 31.52
CA VAL A 59 -4.54 -11.35 30.61
C VAL A 59 -4.15 -10.03 31.29
N GLU A 60 -4.45 -9.92 32.57
CA GLU A 60 -4.17 -8.77 33.43
C GLU A 60 -2.67 -8.57 33.61
N GLU A 61 -1.94 -9.64 33.98
CA GLU A 61 -0.48 -9.63 34.12
C GLU A 61 0.21 -9.23 32.82
N ARG A 62 -0.22 -9.80 31.69
CA ARG A 62 0.32 -9.46 30.38
C ARG A 62 0.07 -8.00 30.02
N SER A 63 -1.12 -7.49 30.32
CA SER A 63 -1.48 -6.09 30.06
C SER A 63 -0.61 -5.15 30.90
N MET A 64 -0.39 -5.47 32.17
CA MET A 64 0.51 -4.75 33.07
C MET A 64 1.95 -4.75 32.55
N VAL A 65 2.48 -5.91 32.15
CA VAL A 65 3.84 -5.98 31.60
C VAL A 65 3.97 -5.15 30.32
N ILE A 66 3.03 -5.23 29.39
CA ILE A 66 3.06 -4.43 28.16
C ILE A 66 2.95 -2.94 28.46
N GLN A 67 2.14 -2.55 29.45
CA GLN A 67 2.06 -1.18 29.93
C GLN A 67 3.41 -0.69 30.46
N VAL A 68 4.11 -1.49 31.26
CA VAL A 68 5.46 -1.16 31.76
C VAL A 68 6.45 -1.06 30.61
N LEU A 69 6.43 -2.01 29.66
CA LEU A 69 7.31 -1.95 28.48
C LEU A 69 7.08 -0.68 27.65
N LEU A 70 5.83 -0.19 27.54
CA LEU A 70 5.53 1.08 26.86
C LEU A 70 6.11 2.29 27.62
N GLN A 71 6.02 2.31 28.95
CA GLN A 71 6.63 3.37 29.76
C GLN A 71 8.15 3.40 29.58
N GLU A 72 8.77 2.23 29.47
CA GLU A 72 10.23 2.07 29.32
C GLU A 72 10.68 2.08 27.85
N ALA A 73 9.76 2.28 26.89
CA ALA A 73 10.02 2.15 25.46
C ALA A 73 10.97 3.22 24.88
N ALA A 74 11.36 4.24 25.64
CA ALA A 74 12.43 5.16 25.23
C ALA A 74 13.78 4.43 25.16
N HIS A 75 13.95 3.32 25.88
CA HIS A 75 15.15 2.50 25.81
C HIS A 75 15.11 1.60 24.54
N PRO A 76 16.12 1.64 23.65
CA PRO A 76 16.08 0.96 22.35
C PRO A 76 15.81 -0.54 22.42
N VAL A 77 16.39 -1.24 23.40
CA VAL A 77 16.17 -2.69 23.55
C VAL A 77 14.74 -3.00 24.03
N VAL A 78 14.14 -2.13 24.84
CA VAL A 78 12.76 -2.27 25.32
C VAL A 78 11.78 -1.97 24.20
N HIS A 79 12.00 -0.89 23.46
CA HIS A 79 11.27 -0.58 22.24
C HIS A 79 11.26 -1.76 21.28
N ARG A 80 12.45 -2.35 21.05
CA ARG A 80 12.59 -3.53 20.22
C ARG A 80 11.82 -4.73 20.77
N ALA A 81 11.87 -4.97 22.07
CA ALA A 81 11.10 -6.05 22.72
C ALA A 81 9.59 -5.84 22.50
N LEU A 82 9.10 -4.63 22.76
CA LEU A 82 7.69 -4.28 22.60
C LEU A 82 7.22 -4.42 21.15
N LEU A 83 8.03 -4.00 20.18
CA LEU A 83 7.77 -4.22 18.76
C LEU A 83 7.60 -5.72 18.47
N GLN A 84 8.53 -6.56 18.95
CA GLN A 84 8.50 -8.01 18.73
C GLN A 84 7.27 -8.66 19.38
N THR A 85 6.90 -8.23 20.59
CA THR A 85 5.66 -8.67 21.27
C THR A 85 4.42 -8.39 20.43
N LEU A 86 4.38 -7.27 19.69
CA LEU A 86 3.23 -6.83 18.93
C LEU A 86 3.18 -7.35 17.49
N LEU A 87 4.28 -7.93 16.95
CA LEU A 87 4.32 -8.46 15.59
C LEU A 87 3.18 -9.46 15.26
N PRO A 88 2.81 -10.42 16.11
CA PRO A 88 1.68 -11.31 15.82
C PRO A 88 0.34 -10.54 15.67
N GLY A 89 0.15 -9.50 16.50
CA GLY A 89 -1.01 -8.61 16.43
C GLY A 89 -1.02 -7.81 15.13
N LEU A 90 0.11 -7.23 14.75
CA LEU A 90 0.31 -6.53 13.48
C LEU A 90 -0.05 -7.41 12.28
N VAL A 91 0.46 -8.65 12.23
CA VAL A 91 0.16 -9.58 11.13
C VAL A 91 -1.33 -9.90 11.07
N SER A 92 -1.98 -10.08 12.23
CA SER A 92 -3.43 -10.27 12.31
C SER A 92 -4.20 -9.06 11.79
N THR A 93 -3.82 -7.84 12.20
CA THR A 93 -4.38 -6.58 11.69
C THR A 93 -4.24 -6.49 10.18
N CYS A 94 -3.07 -6.87 9.66
CA CYS A 94 -2.82 -6.85 8.23
C CYS A 94 -3.75 -7.80 7.47
N ARG A 95 -3.90 -9.02 7.97
CA ARG A 95 -4.80 -10.02 7.38
C ARG A 95 -6.27 -9.58 7.41
N GLN A 96 -6.72 -8.97 8.50
CA GLN A 96 -8.12 -8.53 8.67
C GLN A 96 -8.53 -7.45 7.67
N LEU A 97 -7.58 -6.58 7.29
CA LEU A 97 -7.83 -5.55 6.29
C LEU A 97 -7.75 -6.07 4.84
N GLN A 98 -7.63 -7.39 4.64
CA GLN A 98 -7.66 -8.08 3.35
C GLN A 98 -6.66 -7.55 2.32
N PHE A 99 -5.44 -7.29 2.76
CA PHE A 99 -4.36 -6.77 1.93
C PHE A 99 -4.03 -7.68 0.75
N GLY A 100 -3.73 -7.07 -0.41
CA GLY A 100 -3.50 -7.77 -1.67
C GLY A 100 -4.73 -7.92 -2.58
N ARG A 101 -5.93 -7.54 -2.12
CA ARG A 101 -7.12 -7.45 -3.00
C ARG A 101 -7.16 -6.11 -3.73
N GLY A 102 -6.34 -5.99 -4.78
CA GLY A 102 -6.50 -4.99 -5.85
C GLY A 102 -6.03 -3.56 -5.58
N ILE A 103 -5.49 -3.26 -4.38
CA ILE A 103 -4.89 -1.94 -4.08
C ILE A 103 -3.35 -2.01 -4.07
N ILE A 104 -2.77 -3.11 -3.57
CA ILE A 104 -1.32 -3.28 -3.44
C ILE A 104 -0.92 -4.63 -4.01
N HIS A 105 0.12 -4.63 -4.84
CA HIS A 105 0.55 -5.79 -5.61
C HIS A 105 1.32 -6.83 -4.79
N ARG A 106 1.98 -6.43 -3.69
CA ARG A 106 2.79 -7.33 -2.85
C ARG A 106 2.39 -7.21 -1.37
N PRO A 107 1.98 -8.31 -0.71
CA PRO A 107 1.66 -8.30 0.71
C PRO A 107 2.84 -7.88 1.62
N SER A 108 4.08 -8.11 1.18
CA SER A 108 5.30 -7.71 1.90
C SER A 108 5.39 -6.20 2.11
N ASP A 109 4.96 -5.41 1.13
CA ASP A 109 5.10 -3.95 1.17
C ASP A 109 4.20 -3.37 2.26
N VAL A 110 3.02 -3.95 2.43
CA VAL A 110 2.09 -3.56 3.51
C VAL A 110 2.61 -3.94 4.88
N VAL A 111 3.22 -5.12 5.00
CA VAL A 111 3.82 -5.57 6.27
C VAL A 111 4.99 -4.67 6.65
N ASN A 112 5.84 -4.29 5.70
CA ASN A 112 6.95 -3.37 5.92
C ASN A 112 6.48 -1.99 6.37
N GLU A 113 5.45 -1.45 5.71
CA GLU A 113 4.84 -0.19 6.10
C GLU A 113 4.20 -0.29 7.49
N ALA A 114 3.51 -1.40 7.78
CA ALA A 114 2.93 -1.63 9.09
C ALA A 114 3.97 -1.70 10.21
N ILE A 115 5.12 -2.32 9.96
CA ILE A 115 6.24 -2.37 10.92
C ILE A 115 6.78 -0.97 11.16
N THR A 116 6.96 -0.19 10.10
CA THR A 116 7.43 1.21 10.19
C THR A 116 6.46 2.05 11.01
N MET A 117 5.17 2.04 10.66
CA MET A 117 4.12 2.75 11.41
C MET A 117 4.00 2.28 12.86
N LEU A 118 4.20 0.98 13.12
CA LEU A 118 4.18 0.45 14.49
C LEU A 118 5.36 1.00 15.29
N SER A 119 6.58 0.99 14.71
CA SER A 119 7.77 1.58 15.34
C SER A 119 7.54 3.05 15.68
N GLU A 120 6.99 3.84 14.75
CA GLU A 120 6.66 5.26 14.96
C GLU A 120 5.64 5.45 16.10
N ILE A 121 4.58 4.63 16.15
CA ILE A 121 3.60 4.69 17.25
C ILE A 121 4.29 4.41 18.59
N LEU A 122 5.19 3.42 18.64
CA LEU A 122 5.92 3.10 19.85
C LEU A 122 6.86 4.24 20.27
N ASP A 123 7.51 4.91 19.33
CA ASP A 123 8.36 6.08 19.60
C ASP A 123 7.53 7.26 20.13
N GLU A 124 6.40 7.57 19.49
CA GLU A 124 5.50 8.64 19.90
C GLU A 124 4.88 8.40 21.29
N TRP A 125 4.63 7.13 21.64
CA TRP A 125 3.93 6.75 22.87
C TRP A 125 4.86 6.27 23.98
N ALA A 126 6.17 6.27 23.74
CA ALA A 126 7.17 5.93 24.75
C ALA A 126 7.01 6.81 26.00
N GLY A 127 7.10 6.20 27.18
CA GLY A 127 6.90 6.89 28.46
C GLY A 127 5.44 7.02 28.89
N GLN A 128 4.47 6.70 28.03
CA GLN A 128 3.06 6.78 28.39
C GLN A 128 2.60 5.56 29.21
N SER A 129 1.78 5.81 30.22
CA SER A 129 1.13 4.75 31.00
C SER A 129 -0.27 4.48 30.45
N ARG A 130 -0.45 3.33 29.80
CA ARG A 130 -1.73 2.89 29.21
C ARG A 130 -2.08 1.48 29.70
N PRO A 131 -3.15 1.29 30.49
CA PRO A 131 -3.54 -0.04 31.01
C PRO A 131 -3.80 -1.09 29.93
N TYR A 132 -4.29 -0.65 28.77
CA TYR A 132 -4.59 -1.50 27.61
C TYR A 132 -3.68 -1.16 26.42
N ALA A 133 -2.37 -0.99 26.68
CA ALA A 133 -1.39 -0.54 25.70
C ALA A 133 -1.41 -1.36 24.38
N ALA A 134 -1.36 -2.71 24.44
CA ALA A 134 -1.35 -3.54 23.24
C ALA A 134 -2.56 -3.31 22.30
N PRO A 135 -3.82 -3.46 22.75
CA PRO A 135 -4.97 -3.23 21.89
C PRO A 135 -5.07 -1.78 21.43
N ASP A 136 -4.69 -0.80 22.24
CA ASP A 136 -4.67 0.62 21.85
C ASP A 136 -3.69 0.87 20.70
N ILE A 137 -2.46 0.37 20.82
CA ILE A 137 -1.40 0.49 19.81
C ILE A 137 -1.84 -0.19 18.51
N LEU A 138 -2.37 -1.41 18.58
CA LEU A 138 -2.84 -2.14 17.40
C LEU A 138 -4.06 -1.46 16.75
N SER A 139 -4.92 -0.82 17.54
CA SER A 139 -6.04 -0.03 17.02
C SER A 139 -5.56 1.23 16.30
N ALA A 140 -4.57 1.94 16.87
CA ALA A 140 -3.93 3.09 16.25
C ALA A 140 -3.23 2.71 14.94
N LEU A 141 -2.47 1.62 14.94
CA LEU A 141 -1.84 1.04 13.76
C LEU A 141 -2.87 0.74 12.67
N ARG A 142 -3.96 0.05 13.01
CA ARG A 142 -5.06 -0.25 12.09
C ARG A 142 -5.64 1.01 11.46
N GLY A 143 -5.81 2.08 12.25
CA GLY A 143 -6.29 3.38 11.79
C GLY A 143 -5.31 4.10 10.85
N ARG A 144 -4.01 4.07 11.14
CA ARG A 144 -2.96 4.63 10.25
C ARG A 144 -2.87 3.85 8.94
N LEU A 145 -2.82 2.52 9.01
CA LEU A 145 -2.79 1.65 7.83
C LEU A 145 -4.01 1.86 6.94
N ARG A 146 -5.22 1.93 7.51
CA ARG A 146 -6.44 2.18 6.73
C ARG A 146 -6.36 3.49 5.95
N ARG A 147 -5.90 4.57 6.58
CA ARG A 147 -5.72 5.87 5.92
C ARG A 147 -4.66 5.81 4.83
N TRP A 148 -3.54 5.14 5.09
CA TRP A 148 -2.49 4.95 4.09
C TRP A 148 -3.00 4.19 2.86
N LEU A 149 -3.71 3.08 3.03
CA LEU A 149 -4.28 2.31 1.91
C LEU A 149 -5.28 3.10 1.06
N LEU A 150 -6.07 3.97 1.69
CA LEU A 150 -7.00 4.82 0.96
C LEU A 150 -6.22 5.80 0.07
N ARG A 151 -5.13 6.38 0.58
CA ARG A 151 -4.23 7.22 -0.21
C ARG A 151 -3.61 6.45 -1.37
N GLU A 152 -3.11 5.24 -1.13
CA GLU A 152 -2.54 4.38 -2.19
C GLU A 152 -3.56 3.99 -3.26
N LYS A 153 -4.80 3.70 -2.85
CA LYS A 153 -5.90 3.42 -3.78
C LYS A 153 -6.22 4.62 -4.66
N ASP A 154 -6.27 5.81 -4.08
CA ASP A 154 -6.54 7.04 -4.81
C ASP A 154 -5.37 7.40 -5.74
N HIS A 155 -4.13 7.17 -5.30
CA HIS A 155 -2.94 7.32 -6.15
C HIS A 155 -3.00 6.37 -7.35
N SER A 156 -3.24 5.07 -7.11
CA SER A 156 -3.39 4.07 -8.18
C SER A 156 -4.46 4.45 -9.20
N ARG A 157 -5.60 4.98 -8.74
CA ARG A 157 -6.68 5.44 -9.64
C ARG A 157 -6.26 6.62 -10.52
N ARG A 158 -5.51 7.59 -9.97
CA ARG A 158 -5.00 8.74 -10.73
C ARG A 158 -3.98 8.30 -11.77
N THR A 159 -3.02 7.45 -11.40
CA THR A 159 -1.99 6.94 -12.31
C THR A 159 -2.58 6.15 -13.47
N ILE A 160 -3.60 5.31 -13.23
CA ILE A 160 -4.31 4.60 -14.32
C ILE A 160 -5.03 5.58 -15.24
N GLY A 161 -5.67 6.63 -14.69
CA GLY A 161 -6.31 7.68 -15.48
C GLY A 161 -5.33 8.44 -16.37
N GLU A 162 -4.19 8.83 -15.82
CA GLU A 162 -3.10 9.51 -16.54
C GLU A 162 -2.48 8.62 -17.63
N THR A 163 -2.27 7.34 -17.33
CA THR A 163 -1.75 6.37 -18.32
C THR A 163 -2.73 6.18 -19.47
N THR A 164 -4.04 6.12 -19.17
CA THR A 164 -5.10 5.98 -20.19
C THR A 164 -5.21 7.23 -21.07
N LEU A 165 -5.09 8.42 -20.47
CA LEU A 165 -5.06 9.67 -21.23
C LEU A 165 -3.83 9.75 -22.14
N ALA A 166 -2.65 9.36 -21.64
CA ALA A 166 -1.42 9.34 -22.41
C ALA A 166 -1.46 8.33 -23.58
N THR A 167 -2.07 7.15 -23.42
CA THR A 167 -2.27 6.22 -24.54
C THR A 167 -3.27 6.76 -25.55
N VAL A 168 -4.38 7.37 -25.13
CA VAL A 168 -5.35 8.00 -26.03
C VAL A 168 -4.71 9.15 -26.82
N GLU A 169 -3.87 9.96 -26.19
CA GLU A 169 -3.13 11.05 -26.87
C GLU A 169 -2.08 10.51 -27.85
N ALA A 170 -1.36 9.45 -27.51
CA ALA A 170 -0.40 8.80 -28.40
C ALA A 170 -1.07 8.12 -29.61
N GLU A 171 -2.20 7.44 -29.40
CA GLU A 171 -3.01 6.85 -30.47
C GLU A 171 -3.62 7.93 -31.37
N SER A 172 -4.12 9.01 -30.78
CA SER A 172 -4.63 10.18 -31.51
C SER A 172 -3.53 10.83 -32.36
N SER A 173 -2.30 10.91 -31.84
CA SER A 173 -1.14 11.43 -32.56
C SER A 173 -0.74 10.52 -33.74
N HIS A 174 -0.76 9.20 -33.57
CA HIS A 174 -0.44 8.26 -34.64
C HIS A 174 -1.52 8.22 -35.73
N LEU A 175 -2.80 8.29 -35.34
CA LEU A 175 -3.92 8.43 -36.26
C LEU A 175 -3.84 9.74 -37.04
N LEU A 176 -3.50 10.86 -36.37
CA LEU A 176 -3.28 12.15 -37.01
C LEU A 176 -2.15 12.11 -38.06
N ILE A 177 -1.03 11.42 -37.76
CA ILE A 177 0.08 11.24 -38.70
C ILE A 177 -0.32 10.41 -39.92
N ARG A 178 -1.06 9.31 -39.72
CA ARG A 178 -1.56 8.50 -40.84
C ARG A 178 -2.52 9.29 -41.71
N LEU A 179 -3.41 10.04 -41.08
CA LEU A 179 -4.46 10.80 -41.76
C LEU A 179 -3.88 11.99 -42.53
N THR A 180 -2.89 12.69 -41.98
CA THR A 180 -2.17 13.76 -42.69
C THR A 180 -1.42 13.26 -43.92
N LYS A 181 -0.83 12.05 -43.89
CA LYS A 181 -0.25 11.42 -45.08
C LYS A 181 -1.29 11.09 -46.17
N LEU A 182 -2.50 10.72 -45.78
CA LEU A 182 -3.58 10.44 -46.72
C LEU A 182 -4.17 11.72 -47.33
N LEU A 183 -4.06 12.86 -46.65
CA LEU A 183 -4.42 14.18 -47.20
C LEU A 183 -3.51 14.60 -48.36
N GLU A 184 -2.25 14.14 -48.38
CA GLU A 184 -1.29 14.40 -49.46
C GLU A 184 -1.58 13.56 -50.72
N GLN A 185 -2.45 12.55 -50.63
CA GLN A 185 -2.80 11.66 -51.73
C GLN A 185 -4.12 12.10 -52.39
N PRO A 186 -4.13 12.54 -53.66
CA PRO A 186 -5.33 13.07 -54.33
C PRO A 186 -6.51 12.09 -54.35
N GLU A 187 -6.24 10.79 -54.34
CA GLU A 187 -7.26 9.72 -54.34
C GLU A 187 -7.94 9.49 -52.99
N HIS A 188 -7.35 9.97 -51.90
CA HIS A 188 -7.81 9.75 -50.53
C HIS A 188 -8.08 11.04 -49.76
N GLN A 189 -7.68 12.18 -50.31
CA GLN A 189 -7.79 13.50 -49.71
C GLN A 189 -9.20 13.80 -49.22
N ASP A 190 -10.22 13.60 -50.06
CA ASP A 190 -11.60 13.97 -49.74
C ASP A 190 -12.16 13.22 -48.52
N LEU A 191 -11.91 11.91 -48.44
CA LEU A 191 -12.34 11.08 -47.32
C LEU A 191 -11.47 11.30 -46.09
N ALA A 192 -10.18 11.56 -46.26
CA ALA A 192 -9.28 11.91 -45.16
C ALA A 192 -9.71 13.25 -44.51
N GLU A 193 -10.04 14.28 -45.29
CA GLU A 193 -10.56 15.56 -44.77
C GLU A 193 -11.83 15.37 -43.93
N MET A 194 -12.74 14.50 -44.37
CA MET A 194 -13.96 14.20 -43.61
C MET A 194 -13.70 13.45 -42.31
N VAL A 195 -12.76 12.49 -42.31
CA VAL A 195 -12.35 11.82 -41.06
C VAL A 195 -11.65 12.81 -40.13
N TYR A 196 -10.83 13.72 -40.67
CA TYR A 196 -10.19 14.78 -39.88
C TYR A 196 -11.21 15.70 -39.20
N ALA A 197 -12.12 16.25 -39.99
CA ALA A 197 -13.16 17.15 -39.53
C ALA A 197 -14.05 16.48 -38.46
N ARG A 198 -14.37 15.20 -38.66
CA ARG A 198 -15.18 14.45 -37.70
C ARG A 198 -14.44 14.12 -36.40
N VAL A 199 -13.20 13.62 -36.49
CA VAL A 199 -12.48 13.03 -35.34
C VAL A 199 -11.71 14.08 -34.55
N PHE A 200 -11.11 15.08 -35.21
CA PHE A 200 -10.26 16.08 -34.56
C PHE A 200 -10.92 17.46 -34.45
N GLN A 201 -11.80 17.82 -35.37
CA GLN A 201 -12.54 19.10 -35.30
C GLN A 201 -13.94 18.96 -34.67
N GLY A 202 -14.41 17.72 -34.47
CA GLY A 202 -15.70 17.43 -33.82
C GLY A 202 -16.93 17.75 -34.67
N VAL A 203 -16.79 17.87 -36.00
CA VAL A 203 -17.89 18.21 -36.90
C VAL A 203 -18.91 17.05 -36.95
N PRO A 204 -20.21 17.30 -36.69
CA PRO A 204 -21.24 16.28 -36.76
C PRO A 204 -21.39 15.65 -38.15
N LEU A 205 -21.65 14.34 -38.21
CA LEU A 205 -21.87 13.61 -39.47
C LEU A 205 -22.94 14.23 -40.37
N ALA A 206 -24.02 14.73 -39.75
CA ALA A 206 -25.15 15.31 -40.45
C ALA A 206 -24.77 16.59 -41.21
N GLU A 207 -23.80 17.34 -40.68
CA GLU A 207 -23.28 18.56 -41.28
C GLU A 207 -22.38 18.24 -42.48
N LEU A 208 -21.43 17.30 -42.30
CA LEU A 208 -20.58 16.81 -43.39
C LEU A 208 -21.40 16.17 -44.53
N ALA A 209 -22.45 15.41 -44.20
CA ALA A 209 -23.34 14.79 -45.18
C ALA A 209 -24.12 15.84 -45.98
N LYS A 210 -24.52 16.93 -45.32
CA LYS A 210 -25.23 18.05 -45.94
C LYS A 210 -24.32 18.82 -46.89
N GLU A 211 -23.08 19.13 -46.49
CA GLU A 211 -22.08 19.79 -47.34
C GLU A 211 -21.77 18.99 -48.61
N ARG A 212 -21.80 17.66 -48.51
CA ARG A 212 -21.49 16.75 -49.61
C ARG A 212 -22.71 16.27 -50.38
N HIS A 213 -23.89 16.78 -50.05
CA HIS A 213 -25.16 16.41 -50.69
C HIS A 213 -25.40 14.89 -50.74
N VAL A 214 -24.99 14.17 -49.70
CA VAL A 214 -25.16 12.71 -49.57
C VAL A 214 -25.99 12.37 -48.34
N ALA A 215 -26.66 11.21 -48.38
CA ALA A 215 -27.37 10.71 -47.20
C ALA A 215 -26.37 10.37 -46.07
N PRO A 216 -26.67 10.72 -44.80
CA PRO A 216 -25.76 10.45 -43.67
C PRO A 216 -25.35 8.98 -43.53
N ILE A 217 -26.26 8.05 -43.83
CA ILE A 217 -26.00 6.60 -43.80
C ILE A 217 -24.99 6.18 -44.88
N THR A 218 -25.08 6.78 -46.08
CA THR A 218 -24.14 6.51 -47.17
C THR A 218 -22.76 7.03 -46.80
N LEU A 219 -22.66 8.26 -46.28
CA LEU A 219 -21.41 8.84 -45.84
C LEU A 219 -20.78 8.04 -44.68
N GLN A 220 -21.57 7.62 -43.70
CA GLN A 220 -21.09 6.78 -42.60
C GLN A 220 -20.46 5.48 -43.10
N ARG A 221 -21.09 4.81 -44.08
CA ARG A 221 -20.57 3.56 -44.65
C ARG A 221 -19.26 3.79 -45.39
N SER A 222 -19.16 4.86 -46.19
CA SER A 222 -17.93 5.21 -46.90
C SER A 222 -16.78 5.52 -45.94
N LEU A 223 -17.04 6.29 -44.87
CA LEU A 223 -16.03 6.59 -43.86
C LEU A 223 -15.60 5.33 -43.09
N GLN A 224 -16.53 4.44 -42.74
CA GLN A 224 -16.18 3.17 -42.08
C GLN A 224 -15.30 2.27 -42.96
N GLN A 225 -15.61 2.15 -44.25
CA GLN A 225 -14.79 1.39 -45.20
C GLN A 225 -13.40 2.01 -45.35
N PHE A 226 -13.32 3.34 -45.46
CA PHE A 226 -12.05 4.06 -45.55
C PHE A 226 -11.19 3.88 -44.29
N THR A 227 -11.75 4.07 -43.10
CA THR A 227 -11.04 3.90 -41.83
C THR A 227 -10.53 2.48 -41.66
N THR A 228 -11.33 1.48 -42.02
CA THR A 228 -10.94 0.06 -41.90
C THR A 228 -9.81 -0.32 -42.86
N LYS A 229 -9.76 0.30 -44.04
CA LYS A 229 -8.78 -0.04 -45.07
C LYS A 229 -7.46 0.72 -44.93
N HIS A 230 -7.48 1.92 -44.34
CA HIS A 230 -6.34 2.84 -44.39
C HIS A 230 -5.88 3.41 -43.03
N LEU A 231 -6.69 3.33 -41.98
CA LEU A 231 -6.40 3.99 -40.69
C LEU A 231 -6.25 3.03 -39.51
N LEU A 232 -6.87 1.85 -39.55
CA LEU A 232 -6.65 0.74 -38.63
C LEU A 232 -5.45 -0.10 -39.09
#